data_AF-A0A955ZJE2-F1
#
_entry.id   AF-A0A955ZJE2-F1
#
_cell.length_a   1.000
_cell.length_b   1.000
_cell.length_c   1.000
_cell.angle_alpha   90.00
_cell.angle_beta   90.00
_cell.angle_gamma   90.00
#
_symmetry.space_group_name_H-M   'P 1'
#
loop_
_entity.id
_entity.type
_entity.pdbx_description
1 polymer ?
#
loop_
_entity_poly.entity_id
_entity_poly.type
_entity_poly.pdbx_seq_one_letter_code
_entity_poly.pdbx_strand_id
1 'polypeptide(L)'
;MVRRITEVCVRARGGTVLVQLRDKELGARQRLELGRELRAITRRTGQLLAVNDRIDLADLLDADALHLGEQSVGVDDARKLWGERSVLRASHDPSAGAGGADGVV
;
A
#
# COMPACT_ATOMS: atom_id res chain seq x y z
N MET A 1 -1.03 15.78 -8.28
CA MET A 1 -1.33 14.64 -7.37
C MET A 1 -0.51 14.72 -6.09
N VAL A 2 0.82 14.55 -6.15
CA VAL A 2 1.73 14.50 -4.99
C VAL A 2 1.55 15.67 -4.01
N ARG A 3 1.40 16.91 -4.52
CA ARG A 3 1.16 18.11 -3.69
C ARG A 3 -0.02 17.95 -2.72
N ARG A 4 -1.14 17.38 -3.17
CA ARG A 4 -2.35 17.20 -2.35
C ARG A 4 -2.13 16.12 -1.29
N ILE A 5 -1.44 15.03 -1.64
CA ILE A 5 -1.07 13.97 -0.69
C ILE A 5 -0.19 14.54 0.40
N THR A 6 0.81 15.37 0.05
CA THR A 6 1.67 16.05 1.02
C THR A 6 0.85 16.92 1.99
N GLU A 7 -0.09 17.71 1.48
CA GLU A 7 -0.93 18.57 2.33
C GLU A 7 -1.75 17.77 3.35
N VAL A 8 -2.35 16.65 2.92
CA VAL A 8 -3.09 15.75 3.82
C VAL A 8 -2.14 15.16 4.88
N CYS A 9 -1.00 14.62 4.47
CA CYS A 9 -0.06 13.97 5.38
C CYS A 9 0.54 14.94 6.42
N VAL A 10 0.82 16.18 6.02
CA VAL A 10 1.38 17.21 6.92
C VAL A 10 0.37 17.67 7.98
N ARG A 11 -0.92 17.69 7.66
CA ARG A 11 -1.97 18.14 8.59
C ARG A 11 -2.48 17.03 9.52
N ALA A 12 -2.26 15.78 9.14
CA ALA A 12 -2.69 14.62 9.91
C ALA A 12 -1.71 14.34 11.06
N ARG A 13 -2.22 13.69 12.12
CA ARG A 13 -1.34 13.11 13.16
C ARG A 13 -0.56 11.96 12.55
N GLY A 14 0.68 11.75 12.99
CA GLY A 14 1.47 10.60 12.53
C GLY A 14 0.71 9.29 12.71
N GLY A 15 0.79 8.40 11.73
CA GLY A 15 0.18 7.07 11.73
C GLY A 15 -1.31 7.03 11.39
N THR A 16 -1.97 8.16 11.14
CA THR A 16 -3.43 8.18 10.90
C THR A 16 -3.83 8.10 9.43
N VAL A 17 -2.88 8.23 8.51
CA VAL A 17 -3.12 8.19 7.06
C VAL A 17 -2.34 7.03 6.45
N LEU A 18 -3.05 6.21 5.68
CA LEU A 18 -2.47 5.23 4.77
C LEU A 18 -2.57 5.76 3.34
N VAL A 19 -1.42 6.07 2.73
CA VAL A 19 -1.35 6.44 1.31
C VAL A 19 -1.21 5.16 0.50
N GLN A 20 -2.12 4.92 -0.44
CA GLN A 20 -2.04 3.76 -1.33
C GLN A 20 -1.51 4.17 -2.71
N LEU A 21 -0.43 3.53 -3.16
CA LEU A 21 0.02 3.58 -4.55
C LEU A 21 -0.72 2.51 -5.35
N ARG A 22 -1.70 2.95 -6.13
CA ARG A 22 -2.47 2.12 -7.05
C ARG A 22 -2.67 2.84 -8.37
N ASP A 23 -1.82 2.51 -9.34
CA ASP A 23 -1.91 3.04 -10.69
C ASP A 23 -1.88 1.88 -11.69
N LYS A 24 -2.90 1.80 -12.55
CA LYS A 24 -3.09 0.72 -13.51
C LYS A 24 -2.40 0.99 -14.85
N GLU A 25 -2.10 2.25 -15.15
CA GLU A 25 -1.61 2.69 -16.46
C GLU A 25 -0.09 2.85 -16.47
N LEU A 26 0.49 3.29 -15.34
CA LEU A 26 1.93 3.49 -15.24
C LEU A 26 2.70 2.17 -15.35
N GLY A 27 3.83 2.21 -16.05
CA GLY A 27 4.80 1.10 -16.06
C GLY A 27 5.51 0.93 -14.72
N ALA A 28 6.20 -0.20 -14.53
CA ALA A 28 6.87 -0.53 -13.26
C ALA A 28 7.90 0.54 -12.83
N ARG A 29 8.72 1.05 -13.77
CA ARG A 29 9.71 2.10 -13.48
C ARG A 29 9.06 3.39 -12.99
N GLN A 30 8.03 3.86 -13.67
CA GLN A 30 7.33 5.09 -13.31
C GLN A 30 6.60 4.93 -11.98
N ARG A 31 5.99 3.77 -11.72
CA ARG A 31 5.41 3.45 -10.40
C ARG A 31 6.46 3.47 -9.29
N LEU A 32 7.65 2.93 -9.54
CA LEU A 32 8.73 2.96 -8.56
C LEU A 32 9.21 4.40 -8.28
N GLU A 33 9.37 5.22 -9.32
CA GLU A 33 9.74 6.64 -9.19
C GLU A 33 8.70 7.41 -8.37
N LEU A 34 7.42 7.31 -8.72
CA LEU A 34 6.33 7.91 -7.95
C LEU A 34 6.27 7.37 -6.51
N GLY A 35 6.43 6.06 -6.35
CA GLY A 35 6.43 5.41 -5.03
C GLY A 35 7.54 5.93 -4.12
N ARG A 36 8.72 6.25 -4.65
CA ARG A 36 9.81 6.86 -3.88
C ARG A 36 9.44 8.25 -3.37
N GLU A 37 8.78 9.06 -4.19
CA GLU A 37 8.28 10.37 -3.76
C GLU A 37 7.25 10.22 -2.64
N LEU A 38 6.29 9.29 -2.79
CA LEU A 38 5.28 9.03 -1.78
C LEU A 38 5.89 8.50 -0.49
N ARG A 39 6.83 7.54 -0.56
CA ARG A 39 7.53 6.99 0.61
C ARG A 39 8.31 8.07 1.37
N ALA A 40 8.96 8.98 0.67
CA ALA A 40 9.67 10.08 1.31
C ALA A 40 8.71 10.99 2.09
N ILE A 41 7.54 11.27 1.53
CA ILE A 41 6.50 12.07 2.20
C ILE A 41 5.95 11.33 3.41
N THR A 42 5.55 10.06 3.26
CA THR A 42 4.92 9.29 4.33
C THR A 42 5.88 9.12 5.50
N ARG A 43 7.13 8.72 5.28
CA ARG A 43 8.15 8.62 6.34
C ARG A 43 8.37 9.95 7.07
N ARG A 44 8.54 11.06 6.32
CA ARG A 44 8.78 12.39 6.93
C ARG A 44 7.62 12.86 7.80
N THR A 45 6.40 12.43 7.49
CA THR A 45 5.16 12.83 8.19
C THR A 45 4.65 11.74 9.15
N GLY A 46 5.40 10.65 9.31
CA GLY A 46 5.01 9.50 10.13
C GLY A 46 3.78 8.74 9.61
N GLN A 47 3.41 8.92 8.34
CA GLN A 47 2.28 8.22 7.71
C GLN A 47 2.72 6.90 7.08
N LEU A 48 1.74 6.09 6.68
CA LEU A 48 1.95 4.76 6.12
C LEU A 48 1.81 4.76 4.59
N LEU A 49 2.51 3.85 3.93
CA LEU A 49 2.46 3.58 2.50
C LEU A 49 2.01 2.13 2.26
N ALA A 50 0.96 1.96 1.46
CA ALA A 50 0.57 0.68 0.88
C ALA A 50 0.84 0.65 -0.64
N VAL A 51 1.24 -0.51 -1.16
CA VAL A 51 1.40 -0.72 -2.61
C VAL A 51 0.45 -1.81 -3.07
N ASN A 52 -0.30 -1.56 -4.14
CA ASN A 52 -1.26 -2.53 -4.65
C ASN A 52 -0.59 -3.57 -5.59
N ASP A 53 -0.82 -4.85 -5.28
CA ASP A 53 -0.49 -6.08 -6.03
C ASP A 53 1.00 -6.37 -6.31
N ARG A 54 1.82 -5.34 -6.41
CA ARG A 54 3.22 -5.43 -6.81
C ARG A 54 4.11 -5.59 -5.59
N ILE A 55 4.27 -6.83 -5.15
CA ILE A 55 5.14 -7.22 -4.03
C ILE A 55 6.58 -6.74 -4.27
N ASP A 56 7.07 -6.84 -5.50
CA ASP A 56 8.40 -6.36 -5.89
C ASP A 56 8.55 -4.85 -5.66
N LEU A 57 7.55 -4.05 -6.05
CA LEU A 57 7.55 -2.61 -5.82
C LEU A 57 7.34 -2.27 -4.34
N ALA A 58 6.47 -3.02 -3.64
CA ALA A 58 6.26 -2.87 -2.21
C ALA A 58 7.58 -3.06 -1.44
N ASP A 59 8.36 -4.08 -1.80
CA ASP A 59 9.65 -4.39 -1.19
C ASP A 59 10.70 -3.32 -1.49
N LEU A 60 10.85 -2.93 -2.77
CA LEU A 60 11.78 -1.87 -3.19
C LEU A 60 11.48 -0.50 -2.56
N LEU A 61 10.22 -0.26 -2.19
CA LEU A 61 9.77 0.98 -1.55
C LEU A 61 9.77 0.89 -0.02
N ASP A 62 10.07 -0.28 0.55
CA ASP A 62 9.89 -0.58 1.97
C ASP A 62 8.49 -0.18 2.43
N ALA A 63 7.46 -0.60 1.69
CA ALA A 63 6.07 -0.27 1.99
C ALA A 63 5.64 -0.91 3.32
N ASP A 64 4.75 -0.22 4.05
CA ASP A 64 4.27 -0.68 5.35
C ASP A 64 3.16 -1.74 5.18
N ALA A 65 2.50 -1.78 4.02
CA ALA A 65 1.53 -2.81 3.69
C ALA A 65 1.50 -3.16 2.20
N LEU A 66 1.21 -4.42 1.91
CA LEU A 66 0.78 -4.87 0.59
C LEU A 66 -0.75 -4.83 0.53
N HIS A 67 -1.31 -4.25 -0.52
CA HIS A 67 -2.74 -4.28 -0.77
C HIS A 67 -3.08 -5.24 -1.90
N LEU A 68 -3.94 -6.22 -1.64
CA LEU A 68 -4.41 -7.22 -2.60
C LEU A 68 -5.87 -6.94 -2.97
N GLY A 69 -6.12 -6.76 -4.26
CA GLY A 69 -7.46 -6.73 -4.83
C GLY A 69 -8.11 -8.12 -4.94
N GLU A 70 -9.36 -8.13 -5.38
CA GLU A 70 -10.15 -9.36 -5.56
C GLU A 70 -9.55 -10.34 -6.58
N GLN A 71 -8.86 -9.81 -7.61
CA GLN A 71 -8.23 -10.61 -8.66
C GLN A 71 -6.72 -10.80 -8.45
N SER A 72 -6.23 -10.47 -7.26
CA SER A 72 -4.82 -10.62 -6.92
C SER A 72 -4.50 -12.06 -6.52
N VAL A 73 -3.21 -12.35 -6.34
CA VAL A 73 -2.78 -13.61 -5.71
C VAL A 73 -3.40 -13.77 -4.32
N GLY A 74 -3.54 -15.02 -3.87
CA GLY A 74 -4.01 -15.31 -2.51
C GLY A 74 -3.07 -14.74 -1.44
N VAL A 75 -3.62 -14.47 -0.25
CA VAL A 75 -2.83 -13.92 0.87
C VAL A 75 -1.68 -14.86 1.25
N ASP A 76 -1.92 -16.17 1.29
CA ASP A 76 -0.90 -17.16 1.62
C ASP A 76 0.25 -17.17 0.60
N ASP A 77 -0.07 -17.00 -0.69
CA ASP A 77 0.95 -16.90 -1.74
C ASP A 77 1.73 -15.59 -1.64
N ALA A 78 1.05 -14.48 -1.34
CA ALA A 78 1.72 -13.21 -1.12
C ALA A 78 2.67 -13.27 0.07
N ARG A 79 2.28 -13.91 1.19
CA ARG A 79 3.11 -14.05 2.39
C ARG A 79 4.40 -14.83 2.14
N LYS A 80 4.43 -15.75 1.16
CA LYS A 80 5.68 -16.46 0.78
C LYS A 80 6.78 -15.51 0.32
N LEU A 81 6.42 -14.35 -0.25
CA LEU A 81 7.35 -13.34 -0.74
C LEU A 81 7.42 -12.11 0.18
N TRP A 82 6.28 -11.72 0.76
CA TRP A 82 6.14 -10.51 1.58
C TRP A 82 6.55 -10.74 3.05
N GLY A 83 6.55 -11.99 3.51
CA GLY A 83 6.84 -12.37 4.88
C GLY A 83 5.70 -12.02 5.83
N GLU A 84 6.06 -11.61 7.05
CA GLU A 84 5.11 -11.27 8.12
C GLU A 84 4.65 -9.80 8.08
N ARG A 85 5.05 -9.05 7.06
CA ARG A 85 4.61 -7.66 6.85
C ARG A 85 3.11 -7.61 6.53
N SER A 86 2.47 -6.49 6.87
CA SER A 86 1.03 -6.33 6.76
C SER A 86 0.50 -6.55 5.34
N VAL A 87 -0.57 -7.32 5.23
CA VAL A 87 -1.36 -7.54 4.01
C VAL A 87 -2.77 -7.03 4.24
N LEU A 88 -3.24 -6.16 3.35
CA LEU A 88 -4.60 -5.63 3.33
C LEU A 88 -5.35 -6.22 2.13
N ARG A 89 -6.63 -6.53 2.30
CA ARG A 89 -7.49 -7.04 1.24
C ARG A 89 -8.57 -6.01 0.86
N ALA A 90 -8.84 -5.85 -0.43
CA ALA A 90 -10.01 -5.13 -0.89
C ALA A 90 -11.28 -5.96 -0.69
N SER A 91 -12.36 -5.36 -0.18
CA SER A 91 -13.70 -5.98 -0.19
C SER A 91 -14.80 -4.99 -0.56
N HIS A 92 -15.78 -5.47 -1.32
CA HIS A 92 -17.04 -4.74 -1.57
C HIS A 92 -18.17 -5.21 -0.65
N ASP A 93 -17.94 -6.26 0.15
CA ASP A 93 -18.86 -6.79 1.13
C ASP A 93 -18.35 -6.47 2.54
N PRO A 94 -19.07 -5.65 3.33
CA PRO A 94 -18.68 -5.30 4.69
C PRO A 94 -18.73 -6.49 5.66
N SER A 95 -19.36 -7.61 5.27
CA SER A 95 -19.39 -8.85 6.05
C SER A 95 -18.26 -9.82 5.72
N ALA A 96 -17.47 -9.53 4.67
CA ALA A 96 -16.37 -10.38 4.27
C ALA A 96 -15.27 -10.43 5.34
N GLY A 97 -14.89 -11.64 5.75
CA GLY A 97 -13.73 -11.84 6.61
C GLY A 97 -12.41 -11.54 5.89
N ALA A 98 -11.38 -11.21 6.66
CA ALA A 98 -10.06 -10.86 6.11
C ALA A 98 -9.35 -12.02 5.38
N GLY A 99 -9.81 -13.27 5.58
CA GLY A 99 -9.31 -14.45 4.87
C GLY A 99 -7.78 -14.60 4.90
N GLY A 100 -7.18 -14.38 6.08
CA GLY A 100 -5.73 -14.44 6.31
C GLY A 100 -4.99 -13.11 6.16
N ALA A 101 -5.64 -12.07 5.63
CA ALA A 101 -5.11 -10.70 5.63
C ALA A 101 -5.21 -10.08 7.03
N ASP A 102 -4.41 -9.06 7.28
CA ASP A 102 -4.36 -8.33 8.55
C ASP A 102 -5.43 -7.22 8.62
N GLY A 103 -6.09 -6.93 7.50
CA GLY A 103 -7.20 -5.98 7.43
C GLY A 103 -7.95 -6.04 6.10
N VAL A 104 -9.15 -5.45 6.10
CA VAL A 104 -10.00 -5.26 4.92
C VAL A 104 -10.19 -3.76 4.72
N VAL A 105 -10.01 -3.28 3.48
CA VAL A 105 -10.11 -1.86 3.10
C VAL A 105 -10.93 -1.65 1.83
#